data_AF-A0A8X6UI16-F1
#
_entry.id   AF-A0A8X6UI16-F1
#
_cell.length_a   1.000
_cell.length_b   1.000
_cell.length_c   1.000
_cell.angle_alpha   90.00
_cell.angle_beta   90.00
_cell.angle_gamma   90.00
#
_symmetry.space_group_name_H-M   'P 1'
#
loop_
_entity.id
_entity.type
_entity.pdbx_description
1 polymer ?
#
loop_
_entity_poly.entity_id
_entity_poly.type
_entity_poly.pdbx_seq_one_letter_code
_entity_poly.pdbx_strand_id
1 'polypeptide(L)'
;MREFTDELNGGIITSFVTGGPKNYAYKLLDGSEACKIRGFNLNFQNSPVLNYDSVKELVYSMDTTRSMTVTNPRKITRDKKN
;
A
#
# COMPACT_ATOMS: atom_id res chain seq x y z
N MET A 1 17.37 21.40 -14.48
CA MET A 1 16.94 21.12 -13.10
C MET A 1 15.61 20.40 -13.15
N ARG A 2 15.38 19.39 -12.31
CA ARG A 2 14.03 18.85 -12.10
C ARG A 2 13.46 19.55 -10.88
N GLU A 3 12.24 20.07 -11.00
CA GLU A 3 11.50 20.63 -9.87
C GLU A 3 10.79 19.49 -9.12
N PHE A 4 10.71 19.63 -7.79
CA PHE A 4 9.94 18.69 -6.97
C PHE A 4 8.46 19.01 -7.11
N THR A 5 7.66 17.99 -7.36
CA THR A 5 6.21 18.11 -7.41
C THR A 5 5.62 17.60 -6.10
N ASP A 6 4.63 18.32 -5.60
CA ASP A 6 3.85 17.90 -4.45
C ASP A 6 2.74 16.93 -4.89
N GLU A 7 2.98 15.64 -4.69
CA GLU A 7 2.04 14.56 -5.07
C GLU A 7 0.80 14.51 -4.15
N LEU A 8 0.83 15.20 -3.01
CA LEU A 8 -0.23 15.16 -1.99
C LEU A 8 -1.12 16.40 -2.01
N ASN A 9 -0.90 17.34 -2.92
CA ASN A 9 -1.65 18.60 -3.05
C ASN A 9 -1.78 19.37 -1.70
N GLY A 10 -0.70 19.42 -0.92
CA GLY A 10 -0.62 20.05 0.40
C GLY A 10 -0.95 19.11 1.56
N GLY A 11 -1.25 17.85 1.28
CA GLY A 11 -1.50 16.82 2.29
C GLY A 11 -0.27 16.56 3.16
N ILE A 12 -0.47 16.62 4.49
CA ILE A 12 0.59 16.36 5.46
C ILE A 12 0.49 14.91 5.92
N ILE A 13 1.55 14.13 5.70
CA ILE A 13 1.67 12.79 6.26
C ILE A 13 1.88 12.89 7.78
N THR A 14 0.95 12.34 8.55
CA THR A 14 1.01 12.30 10.02
C THR A 14 1.57 10.99 10.54
N SER A 15 1.48 9.92 9.76
CA SER A 15 2.02 8.62 10.15
C SER A 15 2.46 7.84 8.92
N PHE A 16 3.63 7.23 9.01
CA PHE A 16 4.25 6.49 7.92
C PHE A 16 4.76 5.14 8.45
N VAL A 17 4.49 4.07 7.71
CA VAL A 17 4.94 2.71 8.01
C VAL A 17 5.57 2.12 6.75
N THR A 18 6.71 1.46 6.90
CA THR A 18 7.41 0.82 5.78
C THR A 18 7.92 -0.56 6.16
N GLY A 19 7.67 -1.53 5.29
CA GLY A 19 8.33 -2.83 5.28
C GLY A 19 9.42 -2.92 4.19
N GLY A 20 9.77 -1.80 3.55
CA GLY A 20 10.81 -1.72 2.53
C GLY A 20 10.37 -1.08 1.21
N PRO A 21 11.22 -1.14 0.16
CA PRO A 21 10.96 -0.51 -1.12
C PRO A 21 9.64 -0.99 -1.75
N LYS A 22 8.72 -0.06 -2.01
CA LYS A 22 7.40 -0.33 -2.62
C LYS A 22 6.51 -1.25 -1.75
N ASN A 23 6.73 -1.24 -0.44
CA ASN A 23 5.89 -1.88 0.57
C ASN A 23 5.72 -0.93 1.76
N TYR A 24 4.85 0.07 1.62
CA TYR A 24 4.63 1.11 2.63
C TYR A 24 3.17 1.57 2.68
N ALA A 25 2.79 2.17 3.80
CA ALA A 25 1.49 2.81 3.97
C ALA A 25 1.64 4.11 4.78
N TYR A 26 0.78 5.08 4.52
CA TYR A 26 0.77 6.33 5.27
C TYR A 26 -0.64 6.86 5.48
N LYS A 27 -0.79 7.67 6.52
CA LYS A 27 -1.98 8.45 6.84
C LYS A 27 -1.68 9.93 6.70
N LEU A 28 -2.65 10.63 6.15
CA LEU A 28 -2.65 12.07 6.01
C LEU A 28 -3.41 12.72 7.18
N LEU A 29 -3.19 14.02 7.38
CA LEU A 29 -3.83 14.80 8.44
C LEU A 29 -5.35 14.87 8.28
N ASP A 30 -5.85 14.82 7.05
CA ASP A 30 -7.29 14.82 6.72
C ASP A 30 -7.99 13.48 7.03
N GLY A 31 -7.24 12.48 7.49
CA GLY A 31 -7.73 11.13 7.78
C GLY A 31 -7.67 10.18 6.58
N SER A 32 -7.28 10.67 5.39
CA SER A 32 -7.07 9.83 4.22
C SER A 32 -5.86 8.92 4.42
N GLU A 33 -5.89 7.73 3.82
CA GLU A 33 -4.78 6.78 3.88
C GLU A 33 -4.44 6.24 2.51
N ALA A 34 -3.16 5.90 2.32
CA ALA A 34 -2.68 5.32 1.09
C ALA A 34 -1.76 4.14 1.39
N CYS A 35 -1.89 3.09 0.58
CA CYS A 35 -1.08 1.88 0.66
C CYS A 35 -0.39 1.61 -0.67
N LYS A 36 0.92 1.34 -0.62
CA LYS A 36 1.74 0.95 -1.76
C LYS A 36 2.38 -0.39 -1.51
N ILE A 37 1.74 -1.46 -2.01
CA ILE A 37 2.20 -2.85 -1.85
C ILE A 37 2.46 -3.46 -3.22
N ARG A 38 3.74 -3.71 -3.53
CA ARG A 38 4.14 -4.33 -4.80
C ARG A 38 3.57 -5.75 -4.91
N GLY A 39 3.08 -6.10 -6.10
CA GLY A 39 2.57 -7.43 -6.42
C GLY A 39 1.07 -7.59 -6.18
N PHE A 40 0.45 -6.64 -5.48
CA PHE A 40 -0.99 -6.62 -5.24
C PHE A 40 -1.65 -5.49 -6.02
N ASN A 41 -2.87 -5.74 -6.52
CA ASN A 41 -3.73 -4.69 -7.03
C ASN A 41 -4.50 -4.10 -5.87
N LEU A 42 -4.43 -2.78 -5.68
CA LEU A 42 -5.33 -2.08 -4.78
C LEU A 42 -6.65 -1.88 -5.53
N ASN A 43 -7.66 -2.67 -5.18
CA ASN A 43 -9.02 -2.54 -5.70
C ASN A 43 -9.98 -2.49 -4.51
N PHE A 44 -11.24 -2.15 -4.77
CA PHE A 44 -12.26 -1.99 -3.72
C PHE A 44 -12.45 -3.23 -2.82
N GLN A 45 -12.27 -4.45 -3.34
CA GLN A 45 -12.34 -5.68 -2.54
C GLN A 45 -11.07 -5.91 -1.70
N ASN A 46 -9.94 -5.38 -2.16
CA ASN A 46 -8.63 -5.62 -1.57
C ASN A 46 -8.25 -4.53 -0.57
N SER A 47 -8.77 -3.31 -0.72
CA SER A 47 -8.49 -2.18 0.17
C SER A 47 -8.89 -2.39 1.63
N PRO A 48 -9.94 -3.15 2.00
CA PRO A 48 -10.23 -3.45 3.39
C PRO A 48 -9.19 -4.37 4.02
N VAL A 49 -8.51 -5.19 3.21
CA VAL A 49 -7.46 -6.11 3.67
C VAL A 49 -6.10 -5.42 3.61
N LEU A 50 -5.80 -4.67 2.56
CA LEU A 50 -4.54 -3.93 2.38
C LEU A 50 -4.74 -2.45 2.72
N ASN A 51 -4.88 -2.18 4.01
CA ASN A 51 -4.98 -0.83 4.58
C ASN A 51 -3.76 -0.50 5.46
N TYR A 52 -3.70 0.74 5.97
CA TYR A 52 -2.60 1.19 6.81
C TYR A 52 -2.42 0.32 8.06
N ASP A 53 -3.52 -0.06 8.70
CA ASP A 53 -3.50 -0.85 9.93
C ASP A 53 -2.94 -2.25 9.70
N SER A 54 -3.32 -2.88 8.59
CA SER A 54 -2.84 -4.22 8.24
C SER A 54 -1.34 -4.22 7.88
N VAL A 55 -0.88 -3.17 7.18
CA VAL A 55 0.56 -2.99 6.90
C VAL A 55 1.33 -2.68 8.18
N LYS A 56 0.76 -1.87 9.08
CA LYS A 56 1.31 -1.61 10.41
C LYS A 56 1.46 -2.91 11.19
N GLU A 57 0.40 -3.69 11.31
CA GLU A 57 0.43 -4.98 11.98
C GLU A 57 1.51 -5.92 11.40
N LEU A 58 1.65 -5.99 10.07
CA LEU A 58 2.70 -6.79 9.44
C LEU A 58 4.12 -6.30 9.77
N VAL A 59 4.34 -4.99 9.79
CA VAL A 59 5.67 -4.41 10.04
C VAL A 59 6.06 -4.49 11.52
N TYR A 60 5.08 -4.37 12.42
CA TYR A 60 5.30 -4.44 13.87
C TYR A 60 5.32 -5.89 14.40
N SER A 61 4.78 -6.85 13.65
CA SER A 61 4.77 -8.25 14.04
C SER A 61 6.20 -8.81 14.11
N MET A 62 6.55 -9.41 15.25
CA MET A 62 7.77 -10.22 15.39
C MET A 62 7.61 -11.61 14.77
N ASP A 63 6.37 -12.02 14.46
CA ASP A 63 6.07 -13.27 13.80
C ASP A 63 6.35 -13.15 12.30
N THR A 64 7.37 -13.89 11.85
CA THR A 64 7.82 -13.93 10.44
C THR A 64 7.01 -14.88 9.57
N THR A 65 6.09 -15.64 10.18
CA THR A 65 5.22 -16.59 9.47
C THR A 65 3.90 -15.94 9.04
N ARG A 66 3.54 -14.82 9.68
CA ARG A 66 2.35 -14.04 9.37
C ARG A 66 2.42 -13.57 7.93
N SER A 67 1.43 -14.02 7.16
CA SER A 67 1.25 -13.66 5.76
C SER A 67 -0.18 -13.19 5.54
N MET A 68 -0.34 -12.21 4.65
CA MET A 68 -1.65 -11.73 4.24
C MET A 68 -1.98 -12.28 2.85
N THR A 69 -3.15 -12.91 2.73
CA THR A 69 -3.64 -13.42 1.45
C THR A 69 -4.73 -12.50 0.92
N VAL A 70 -4.62 -12.11 -0.35
CA VAL A 70 -5.61 -11.29 -1.04
C VAL A 70 -6.18 -12.08 -2.20
N THR A 71 -7.49 -12.30 -2.19
CA THR A 71 -8.20 -13.01 -3.25
C THR A 71 -8.65 -12.02 -4.31
N ASN A 72 -8.14 -12.15 -5.53
CA ASN A 72 -8.55 -11.30 -6.66
C ASN A 72 -9.19 -12.14 -7.77
N PRO A 73 -10.48 -12.47 -7.66
CA PRO A 73 -11.14 -13.40 -8.58
C PRO A 73 -11.26 -12.87 -10.02
N ARG A 74 -11.18 -11.55 -10.21
CA ARG A 74 -11.28 -10.88 -11.54
C ARG A 74 -9.98 -10.15 -11.89
N LYS A 75 -8.85 -10.85 -11.81
CA LYS A 75 -7.52 -10.26 -12.10
C LYS A 75 -7.38 -9.97 -13.60
N ILE A 76 -7.20 -8.70 -13.94
CA ILE A 76 -6.82 -8.28 -15.30
C ILE A 76 -5.32 -8.57 -15.49
N THR A 77 -4.97 -9.30 -16.54
CA THR A 77 -3.59 -9.63 -16.91
C THR A 77 -3.31 -9.17 -18.34
N ARG A 78 -2.10 -8.66 -18.61
CA ARG A 78 -1.64 -8.41 -19.99
C ARG A 78 -1.24 -9.73 -20.63
N ASP A 79 -1.63 -9.91 -21.88
CA ASP A 79 -1.12 -11.00 -22.71
C ASP A 79 0.38 -10.78 -22.94
N LYS A 80 1.20 -11.81 -22.69
CA LYS A 80 2.62 -11.77 -23.04
C LYS A 80 2.73 -12.17 -24.51
N LYS A 81 2.99 -11.20 -25.38
CA LYS A 81 3.52 -11.52 -26.71
C LYS A 81 4.88 -12.21 -26.51
N ASN A 82 4.92 -13.48 -26.91
CA ASN A 82 6.11 -14.32 -26.96
C ASN A 82 7.02 -13.86 -28.10
#